data_AF-A0A5W8QZM5-F1
#
_entry.id   AF-A0A5W8QZM5-F1
#
_cell.length_a   1.000
_cell.length_b   1.000
_cell.length_c   1.000
_cell.angle_alpha   90.00
_cell.angle_beta   90.00
_cell.angle_gamma   90.00
#
_symmetry.space_group_name_H-M   'P 1'
#
loop_
_entity.id
_entity.type
_entity.pdbx_description
1 polymer ?
#
loop_
_entity_poly.entity_id
_entity_poly.type
_entity_poly.pdbx_seq_one_letter_code
_entity_poly.pdbx_strand_id
1 'polypeptide(L)'
;LSDTSITALPDNLTVGGGLDLRGTSITALPDNLTVGGGLDLSGTSITALPDNLTAGGGLDLRGSSITALPDHFSCNSLYLDAERISNIAYRKNCGYSSRTIFAAWTGKEFRIAADCFFGSIEQFEQAVDDRYDGDAAEAYKKAGRDCVAELTKKLNPKD
;
A
#
# COMPACT_ATOMS: atom_id res chain seq x y z
N LEU A 1 8.72 -18.05 3.94
CA LEU A 1 8.62 -19.19 3.00
C LEU A 1 9.41 -18.90 1.72
N SER A 2 10.31 -17.92 1.75
CA SER A 2 11.03 -17.45 0.57
C SER A 2 11.93 -18.52 -0.03
N ASP A 3 12.12 -18.43 -1.34
CA ASP A 3 12.99 -19.31 -2.14
C ASP A 3 12.64 -20.80 -2.03
N THR A 4 11.34 -21.11 -1.91
CA THR A 4 10.82 -22.48 -1.90
C THR A 4 9.97 -22.77 -3.13
N SER A 5 9.78 -24.05 -3.47
CA SER A 5 8.96 -24.49 -4.60
C SER A 5 7.45 -24.51 -4.29
N ILE A 6 7.00 -23.81 -3.25
CA ILE A 6 5.58 -23.75 -2.91
C ILE A 6 4.82 -23.02 -4.01
N THR A 7 3.65 -23.55 -4.37
CA THR A 7 2.79 -23.04 -5.45
C THR A 7 1.46 -22.50 -4.94
N ALA A 8 1.06 -22.85 -3.71
CA ALA A 8 -0.18 -22.38 -3.09
C ALA A 8 -0.05 -22.31 -1.57
N LEU A 9 -0.80 -21.39 -0.96
CA LEU A 9 -1.03 -21.35 0.48
C LEU A 9 -2.35 -22.06 0.80
N PRO A 10 -2.50 -22.64 2.00
CA PRO A 10 -3.77 -23.21 2.42
C PRO A 10 -4.83 -22.12 2.59
N ASP A 11 -6.09 -22.49 2.36
CA ASP A 11 -7.24 -21.60 2.59
C ASP A 11 -7.30 -21.15 4.06
N ASN A 12 -7.76 -19.91 4.29
CA ASN A 12 -7.90 -19.30 5.62
C ASN A 12 -6.61 -19.31 6.47
N LEU A 13 -5.44 -19.28 5.82
CA LEU A 13 -4.16 -19.21 6.50
C LEU A 13 -4.09 -17.97 7.41
N THR A 14 -3.75 -18.21 8.68
CA THR A 14 -3.40 -17.17 9.65
C THR A 14 -1.94 -17.32 10.05
N VAL A 15 -1.16 -16.27 9.88
CA VAL A 15 0.27 -16.20 10.28
C VAL A 15 0.40 -15.19 11.40
N GLY A 16 0.90 -15.59 12.57
CA GLY A 16 1.06 -14.66 13.71
C GLY A 16 2.20 -13.64 13.55
N GLY A 17 3.20 -13.96 12.71
CA GLY A 17 4.36 -13.11 12.42
C GLY A 17 4.35 -12.58 10.98
N GLY A 18 5.54 -12.28 10.45
CA GLY A 18 5.71 -11.90 9.05
C GLY A 18 5.62 -13.10 8.09
N LEU A 19 5.19 -12.84 6.87
CA LEU A 19 5.12 -13.82 5.78
C LEU A 19 5.90 -13.29 4.57
N ASP A 20 7.00 -13.97 4.25
CA ASP A 20 7.83 -13.69 3.06
C ASP A 20 7.57 -14.77 1.99
N LEU A 21 7.06 -14.34 0.83
CA LEU A 21 6.73 -15.18 -0.33
C LEU A 21 7.65 -14.93 -1.54
N ARG A 22 8.73 -14.15 -1.38
CA ARG A 22 9.68 -13.89 -2.47
C ARG A 22 10.32 -15.19 -2.95
N GLY A 23 10.61 -15.27 -4.25
CA GLY A 23 11.25 -16.46 -4.84
C GLY A 23 10.39 -17.73 -4.82
N THR A 24 9.09 -17.63 -4.51
CA THR A 24 8.15 -18.75 -4.59
C THR A 24 7.45 -18.80 -5.95
N SER A 25 6.80 -19.92 -6.26
CA SER A 25 5.98 -20.08 -7.47
C SER A 25 4.49 -19.77 -7.24
N ILE A 26 4.16 -19.07 -6.14
CA ILE A 26 2.80 -18.66 -5.84
C ILE A 26 2.36 -17.57 -6.83
N THR A 27 1.15 -17.73 -7.37
CA THR A 27 0.54 -16.78 -8.30
C THR A 27 -0.73 -16.12 -7.75
N ALA A 28 -1.28 -16.62 -6.63
CA ALA A 28 -2.46 -16.09 -5.98
C ALA A 28 -2.41 -16.30 -4.45
N LEU A 29 -3.07 -15.41 -3.71
CA LEU A 29 -3.26 -15.52 -2.26
C LEU A 29 -4.67 -16.04 -1.97
N PRO A 30 -4.89 -16.72 -0.84
CA PRO A 30 -6.24 -17.14 -0.43
C PRO A 30 -7.06 -15.93 0.07
N ASP A 31 -8.39 -15.96 -0.15
CA ASP A 31 -9.32 -14.83 0.06
C ASP A 31 -9.36 -14.26 1.50
N ASN A 32 -8.94 -15.04 2.50
CA ASN A 32 -8.96 -14.65 3.92
C ASN A 32 -7.58 -14.68 4.57
N LEU A 33 -6.52 -14.40 3.80
CA LEU A 33 -5.16 -14.36 4.35
C LEU A 33 -5.02 -13.28 5.43
N THR A 34 -4.65 -13.72 6.64
CA THR A 34 -4.32 -12.83 7.76
C THR A 34 -2.86 -13.01 8.17
N VAL A 35 -2.09 -11.93 8.17
CA VAL A 35 -0.68 -11.91 8.58
C VAL A 35 -0.52 -10.89 9.70
N GLY A 36 -0.07 -11.31 10.87
CA GLY A 36 0.11 -10.45 12.05
C GLY A 36 1.28 -9.47 11.91
N GLY A 37 2.28 -9.81 11.09
CA GLY A 37 3.42 -8.97 10.76
C GLY A 37 3.38 -8.42 9.33
N GLY A 38 4.57 -8.18 8.76
CA GLY A 38 4.71 -7.76 7.37
C GLY A 38 4.45 -8.89 6.37
N LEU A 39 3.90 -8.55 5.21
CA LEU A 39 3.70 -9.45 4.08
C LEU A 39 4.56 -8.97 2.91
N ASP A 40 5.55 -9.77 2.53
CA ASP A 40 6.45 -9.46 1.43
C ASP A 40 6.07 -10.29 0.18
N LEU A 41 5.51 -9.60 -0.80
CA LEU A 41 5.14 -10.12 -2.12
C LEU A 41 6.06 -9.56 -3.22
N SER A 42 7.17 -8.93 -2.85
CA SER A 42 8.01 -8.25 -3.81
C SER A 42 8.61 -9.23 -4.83
N GLY A 43 8.62 -8.83 -6.10
CA GLY A 43 9.11 -9.67 -7.20
C GLY A 43 8.34 -10.97 -7.43
N THR A 44 7.14 -11.15 -6.84
CA THR A 44 6.29 -12.31 -7.10
C THR A 44 5.45 -12.13 -8.37
N SER A 45 4.99 -13.25 -8.95
CA SER A 45 4.09 -13.21 -10.13
C SER A 45 2.61 -12.99 -9.77
N ILE A 46 2.31 -12.62 -8.51
CA ILE A 46 0.94 -12.35 -8.06
C ILE A 46 0.38 -11.15 -8.80
N THR A 47 -0.85 -11.27 -9.29
CA THR A 47 -1.53 -10.28 -10.13
C THR A 47 -2.62 -9.50 -9.40
N ALA A 48 -3.13 -10.03 -8.28
CA ALA A 48 -4.18 -9.41 -7.49
C ALA A 48 -4.01 -9.74 -6.00
N LEU A 49 -4.47 -8.83 -5.14
CA LEU A 49 -4.66 -9.09 -3.71
C LEU A 49 -6.11 -9.50 -3.47
N PRO A 50 -6.39 -10.33 -2.45
CA PRO A 50 -7.75 -10.67 -2.08
C PRO A 50 -8.44 -9.48 -1.41
N ASP A 51 -9.72 -9.30 -1.69
CA ASP A 51 -10.60 -8.41 -0.92
C ASP A 51 -10.68 -8.99 0.51
N ASN A 52 -10.27 -8.21 1.50
CA ASN A 52 -10.11 -8.54 2.94
C ASN A 52 -8.72 -9.01 3.39
N LEU A 53 -7.68 -8.81 2.58
CA LEU A 53 -6.30 -8.99 3.03
C LEU A 53 -6.00 -8.16 4.29
N THR A 54 -5.47 -8.81 5.33
CA THR A 54 -4.98 -8.12 6.53
C THR A 54 -3.50 -8.42 6.76
N ALA A 55 -2.68 -7.36 6.79
CA ALA A 55 -1.28 -7.41 7.19
C ALA A 55 -1.05 -6.46 8.38
N GLY A 56 -0.70 -6.97 9.56
CA GLY A 56 -0.47 -6.14 10.75
C GLY A 56 0.81 -5.30 10.67
N GLY A 57 1.64 -5.48 9.65
CA GLY A 57 2.85 -4.70 9.39
C GLY A 57 2.86 -4.05 8.00
N GLY A 58 4.05 -4.02 7.39
CA GLY A 58 4.23 -3.53 6.03
C GLY A 58 3.76 -4.53 4.97
N LEU A 59 3.08 -4.06 3.93
CA LEU A 59 2.73 -4.81 2.74
C LEU A 59 3.64 -4.35 1.59
N ASP A 60 4.48 -5.24 1.07
CA ASP A 60 5.41 -4.95 -0.03
C ASP A 60 4.98 -5.63 -1.32
N LEU A 61 4.64 -4.82 -2.32
CA LEU A 61 4.16 -5.22 -3.64
C LEU A 61 5.15 -4.88 -4.76
N ARG A 62 6.32 -4.33 -4.43
CA ARG A 62 7.27 -3.81 -5.43
C ARG A 62 7.74 -4.92 -6.36
N GLY A 63 7.76 -4.65 -7.66
CA GLY A 63 8.14 -5.63 -8.67
C GLY A 63 7.14 -6.79 -8.87
N SER A 64 5.98 -6.79 -8.18
CA SER A 64 4.92 -7.76 -8.44
C SER A 64 4.20 -7.48 -9.76
N SER A 65 3.23 -8.32 -10.14
CA SER A 65 2.36 -8.10 -11.30
C SER A 65 1.04 -7.40 -10.97
N ILE A 66 0.89 -6.88 -9.75
CA ILE A 66 -0.31 -6.16 -9.31
C ILE A 66 -0.39 -4.80 -10.01
N THR A 67 -1.58 -4.47 -10.54
CA THR A 67 -1.87 -3.21 -11.26
C THR A 67 -3.03 -2.42 -10.67
N ALA A 68 -3.70 -2.96 -9.65
CA ALA A 68 -4.76 -2.30 -8.90
C ALA A 68 -4.80 -2.84 -7.47
N LEU A 69 -5.18 -1.98 -6.52
CA LEU A 69 -5.44 -2.37 -5.14
C LEU A 69 -6.91 -2.81 -4.95
N PRO A 70 -7.19 -3.76 -4.05
CA PRO A 70 -8.56 -4.14 -3.72
C PRO A 70 -9.27 -3.01 -2.96
N ASP A 71 -10.61 -3.03 -2.98
CA ASP A 71 -11.39 -2.05 -2.22
C ASP A 71 -11.29 -2.31 -0.72
N HIS A 72 -10.99 -3.52 -0.26
CA HIS A 72 -10.90 -3.81 1.17
C HIS A 72 -9.57 -4.48 1.51
N PHE A 73 -8.68 -3.76 2.18
CA PHE A 73 -7.46 -4.33 2.75
C PHE A 73 -6.96 -3.44 3.90
N SER A 74 -6.14 -4.02 4.78
CA SER A 74 -5.53 -3.30 5.89
C SER A 74 -4.04 -3.60 6.01
N CYS A 75 -3.25 -2.54 6.17
CA CYS A 75 -1.84 -2.59 6.53
C CYS A 75 -1.38 -1.32 7.25
N ASN A 76 -0.19 -1.38 7.87
CA ASN A 76 0.43 -0.25 8.56
C ASN A 76 1.37 0.57 7.65
N SER A 77 1.95 -0.07 6.63
CA SER A 77 2.77 0.58 5.60
C SER A 77 2.52 -0.12 4.27
N LEU A 78 2.54 0.62 3.16
CA LEU A 78 2.31 0.07 1.83
C LEU A 78 3.42 0.49 0.88
N TYR A 79 4.15 -0.49 0.35
CA TYR A 79 5.23 -0.30 -0.60
C TYR A 79 4.83 -0.86 -1.96
N LEU A 80 4.86 -0.03 -2.99
CA LEU A 80 4.47 -0.42 -4.35
C LEU A 80 5.16 0.47 -5.40
N ASP A 81 5.17 -0.01 -6.63
CA ASP A 81 5.62 0.77 -7.78
C ASP A 81 4.46 1.65 -8.26
N ALA A 82 4.38 2.89 -7.77
CA ALA A 82 3.20 3.75 -7.94
C ALA A 82 2.78 3.97 -9.42
N GLU A 83 3.73 3.91 -10.35
CA GLU A 83 3.48 4.06 -11.78
C GLU A 83 2.70 2.89 -12.39
N ARG A 84 2.66 1.74 -11.72
CA ARG A 84 2.00 0.53 -12.21
C ARG A 84 0.56 0.37 -11.69
N ILE A 85 0.19 1.14 -10.68
CA ILE A 85 -1.09 1.01 -9.99
C ILE A 85 -2.07 2.03 -10.55
N SER A 86 -3.14 1.53 -11.16
CA SER A 86 -4.11 2.34 -11.91
C SER A 86 -5.09 3.11 -11.02
N ASN A 87 -5.44 2.55 -9.86
CA ASN A 87 -6.44 3.09 -8.94
C ASN A 87 -5.85 3.84 -7.73
N ILE A 88 -4.71 4.51 -7.93
CA ILE A 88 -4.12 5.45 -6.97
C ILE A 88 -3.87 6.82 -7.61
N ALA A 89 -3.52 7.79 -6.78
CA ALA A 89 -2.91 9.04 -7.22
C ALA A 89 -1.63 9.26 -6.43
N TYR A 90 -0.56 9.71 -7.08
CA TYR A 90 0.75 9.82 -6.45
C TYR A 90 1.50 11.09 -6.85
N ARG A 91 2.46 11.48 -6.02
CA ARG A 91 3.44 12.54 -6.26
C ARG A 91 4.83 12.00 -5.96
N LYS A 92 5.78 12.28 -6.84
CA LYS A 92 7.21 11.97 -6.65
C LYS A 92 7.94 13.20 -6.12
N ASN A 93 9.13 12.98 -5.58
CA ASN A 93 10.02 14.04 -5.12
C ASN A 93 9.40 14.96 -4.05
N CYS A 94 8.60 14.40 -3.14
CA CYS A 94 7.95 15.15 -2.08
C CYS A 94 8.91 15.39 -0.90
N GLY A 95 9.05 16.67 -0.54
CA GLY A 95 9.89 17.19 0.54
C GLY A 95 11.37 16.81 0.42
N TYR A 96 12.10 16.86 1.54
CA TYR A 96 13.56 16.77 1.56
C TYR A 96 14.14 15.43 1.11
N SER A 97 13.42 14.34 1.34
CA SER A 97 13.90 12.98 1.07
C SER A 97 13.46 12.44 -0.30
N SER A 98 13.00 13.31 -1.21
CA SER A 98 12.50 12.95 -2.54
C SER A 98 11.52 11.77 -2.54
N ARG A 99 10.61 11.74 -1.56
CA ARG A 99 9.71 10.61 -1.35
C ARG A 99 8.62 10.54 -2.42
N THR A 100 8.17 9.32 -2.71
CA THR A 100 6.88 9.11 -3.36
C THR A 100 5.80 9.08 -2.28
N ILE A 101 4.74 9.86 -2.47
CA ILE A 101 3.53 9.85 -1.65
C ILE A 101 2.39 9.44 -2.56
N PHE A 102 1.49 8.61 -2.06
CA PHE A 102 0.30 8.25 -2.83
C PHE A 102 -0.93 8.09 -1.94
N ALA A 103 -2.09 8.37 -2.52
CA ALA A 103 -3.39 8.08 -1.93
C ALA A 103 -3.94 6.78 -2.52
N ALA A 104 -4.54 5.95 -1.67
CA ALA A 104 -5.31 4.77 -2.06
C ALA A 104 -6.68 4.80 -1.39
N TRP A 105 -7.68 4.21 -2.03
CA TRP A 105 -8.99 3.97 -1.44
C TRP A 105 -9.00 2.58 -0.80
N THR A 106 -9.57 2.48 0.40
CA THR A 106 -9.70 1.19 1.12
C THR A 106 -11.16 0.89 1.44
N GLY A 107 -12.09 1.28 0.56
CA GLY A 107 -13.51 0.92 0.67
C GLY A 107 -14.28 1.75 1.70
N LYS A 108 -13.55 2.37 2.63
CA LYS A 108 -14.07 3.17 3.73
C LYS A 108 -13.55 4.60 3.68
N GLU A 109 -12.26 4.77 3.45
CA GLU A 109 -11.59 6.07 3.48
C GLU A 109 -10.40 6.11 2.53
N PHE A 110 -9.94 7.33 2.26
CA PHE A 110 -8.65 7.55 1.60
C PHE A 110 -7.53 7.40 2.62
N ARG A 111 -6.51 6.64 2.26
CA ARG A 111 -5.29 6.50 3.06
C ARG A 111 -4.09 6.99 2.26
N ILE A 112 -3.22 7.73 2.93
CA ILE A 112 -1.95 8.22 2.39
C ILE A 112 -0.85 7.24 2.77
N ALA A 113 -0.08 6.82 1.78
CA ALA A 113 1.18 6.12 1.98
C ALA A 113 2.36 7.07 1.83
N ALA A 114 3.27 7.05 2.80
CA ALA A 114 4.53 7.78 2.77
C ALA A 114 5.58 7.04 3.61
N ASP A 115 6.45 6.28 2.95
CA ASP A 115 7.48 5.46 3.62
C ASP A 115 6.84 4.42 4.58
N CYS A 116 7.19 4.42 5.86
CA CYS A 116 6.62 3.54 6.87
C CYS A 116 5.22 3.94 7.36
N PHE A 117 4.57 4.90 6.72
CA PHE A 117 3.23 5.38 7.06
C PHE A 117 2.20 4.92 6.04
N PHE A 118 1.08 4.37 6.50
CA PHE A 118 -0.16 4.23 5.74
C PHE A 118 -1.35 4.52 6.66
N GLY A 119 -1.99 5.69 6.48
CA GLY A 119 -2.99 6.20 7.43
C GLY A 119 -3.91 7.25 6.82
N SER A 120 -4.86 7.75 7.60
CA SER A 120 -5.79 8.80 7.13
C SER A 120 -5.03 10.09 6.82
N ILE A 121 -5.69 11.02 6.10
CA ILE A 121 -5.09 12.32 5.79
C ILE A 121 -4.74 13.11 7.06
N GLU A 122 -5.60 13.08 8.07
CA GLU A 122 -5.38 13.77 9.35
C GLU A 122 -4.17 13.19 10.09
N GLN A 123 -4.06 11.86 10.12
CA GLN A 123 -2.92 11.17 10.71
C GLN A 123 -1.62 11.48 9.95
N PHE A 124 -1.71 11.59 8.62
CA PHE A 124 -0.57 11.94 7.77
C PHE A 124 -0.08 13.36 8.07
N GLU A 125 -1.00 14.33 8.11
CA GLU A 125 -0.66 15.73 8.39
C GLU A 125 -0.07 15.89 9.80
N GLN A 126 -0.64 15.23 10.80
CA GLN A 126 -0.07 15.20 12.16
C GLN A 126 1.33 14.58 12.16
N ALA A 127 1.53 13.44 11.49
CA ALA A 127 2.84 12.78 11.43
C ALA A 127 3.91 13.60 10.70
N VAL A 128 3.49 14.49 9.80
CA VAL A 128 4.33 15.48 9.14
C VAL A 128 4.69 16.60 10.10
N ASP A 129 3.71 17.17 10.80
CA ASP A 129 3.93 18.25 11.78
C ASP A 129 4.81 17.80 12.96
N ASP A 130 4.77 16.52 13.33
CA ASP A 130 5.64 15.93 14.35
C ASP A 130 7.12 15.85 13.92
N ARG A 131 7.41 15.90 12.61
CA ARG A 131 8.74 15.62 12.03
C ARG A 131 9.36 16.79 11.28
N TYR A 132 8.53 17.67 10.74
CA TYR A 132 8.93 18.74 9.84
C TYR A 132 8.19 20.02 10.22
N ASP A 133 8.78 21.15 9.87
CA ASP A 133 8.19 22.47 10.04
C ASP A 133 8.26 23.31 8.75
N GLY A 134 7.62 24.47 8.78
CA GLY A 134 7.67 25.48 7.72
C GLY A 134 7.22 24.98 6.34
N ASP A 135 7.85 25.52 5.29
CA ASP A 135 7.47 25.26 3.90
C ASP A 135 7.57 23.77 3.52
N ALA A 136 8.47 23.02 4.16
CA ALA A 136 8.63 21.61 3.89
C ALA A 136 7.46 20.77 4.42
N ALA A 137 7.00 21.05 5.64
CA ALA A 137 5.81 20.44 6.20
C ALA A 137 4.59 20.75 5.32
N GLU A 138 4.41 22.01 4.92
CA GLU A 138 3.31 22.41 4.05
C GLU A 138 3.37 21.75 2.67
N ALA A 139 4.56 21.59 2.09
CA ALA A 139 4.73 20.87 0.83
C ALA A 139 4.33 19.39 0.95
N TYR A 140 4.69 18.71 2.05
CA TYR A 140 4.28 17.33 2.32
C TYR A 140 2.76 17.21 2.44
N LYS A 141 2.14 18.04 3.30
CA LYS A 141 0.69 18.03 3.51
C LYS A 141 -0.07 18.34 2.22
N LYS A 142 0.40 19.34 1.46
CA LYS A 142 -0.16 19.66 0.14
C LYS A 142 -0.08 18.49 -0.83
N ALA A 143 1.05 17.78 -0.90
CA ALA A 143 1.19 16.61 -1.77
C ALA A 143 0.19 15.50 -1.41
N GLY A 144 -0.03 15.24 -0.11
CA GLY A 144 -1.06 14.31 0.37
C GLY A 144 -2.47 14.74 -0.05
N ARG A 145 -2.85 16.00 0.22
CA ARG A 145 -4.15 16.57 -0.18
C ARG A 145 -4.38 16.50 -1.68
N ASP A 146 -3.36 16.83 -2.49
CA ASP A 146 -3.44 16.78 -3.94
C ASP A 146 -3.66 15.34 -4.45
N CYS A 147 -3.03 14.33 -3.83
CA CYS A 147 -3.27 12.93 -4.16
C CYS A 147 -4.73 12.54 -3.87
N VAL A 148 -5.26 12.89 -2.70
CA VAL A 148 -6.67 12.59 -2.36
C VAL A 148 -7.63 13.28 -3.32
N ALA A 149 -7.40 14.56 -3.63
CA ALA A 149 -8.25 15.31 -4.53
C ALA A 149 -8.25 14.73 -5.95
N GLU A 150 -7.09 14.30 -6.46
CA GLU A 150 -6.98 13.62 -7.75
C GLU A 150 -7.69 12.27 -7.74
N LEU A 151 -7.44 11.43 -6.72
CA LEU A 151 -8.06 10.10 -6.64
C LEU A 151 -9.58 10.20 -6.48
N THR A 152 -10.07 11.19 -5.73
CA THR A 152 -11.50 11.47 -5.60
C THR A 152 -12.15 11.70 -6.97
N LYS A 153 -11.50 12.45 -7.86
CA LYS A 153 -11.99 12.68 -9.23
C LYS A 153 -11.93 11.41 -10.09
N LYS A 154 -10.92 10.55 -9.89
CA LYS A 154 -10.80 9.27 -10.60
C LYS A 154 -11.92 8.30 -10.22
N LEU A 155 -12.29 8.25 -8.93
CA LEU A 155 -13.33 7.36 -8.43
C LEU A 155 -14.75 7.87 -8.73
N ASN A 156 -14.93 9.19 -8.81
CA ASN A 156 -16.18 9.84 -9.14
C ASN A 156 -16.03 10.70 -10.40
N PRO A 157 -15.89 10.09 -11.60
CA PRO A 157 -15.86 10.87 -12.82
C PRO A 157 -17.20 11.60 -12.94
N LYS A 158 -17.16 12.94 -12.93
CA LYS A 158 -18.34 13.72 -13.32
C LYS A 158 -18.52 13.52 -14.82
N ASP A 159 -19.67 12.99 -15.22
CA ASP A 159 -20.12 12.86 -16.60
C ASP A 159 -20.07 14.21 -17.36
#